data_AF-A0A4Q3VZE4-F1
#
_entry.id   AF-A0A4Q3VZE4-F1
#
_cell.length_a   1.000
_cell.length_b   1.000
_cell.length_c   1.000
_cell.angle_alpha   90.00
_cell.angle_beta   90.00
_cell.angle_gamma   90.00
#
_symmetry.space_group_name_H-M   'P 1'
#
loop_
_entity.id
_entity.type
_entity.pdbx_description
1 polymer ?
#
loop_
_entity_poly.entity_id
_entity_poly.type
_entity_poly.pdbx_seq_one_letter_code
_entity_poly.pdbx_strand_id
1 'polypeptide(L)'
;MFSIATAQKIATLEVVQKKDNQALDVPLSVQLDKITFLPDSQIRLVEIKNNKRIPVAYQIENKSQRILYWILKQDKNIASKRIFELEKGAPLKINDHIKTVTKDGALILTANNKNLLQYNFKTMYPPKGVDTAFKRSGFIHPLWTPNGQSLTRINAPDHYN
;
A
#
# COMPACT_ATOMS: atom_id res chain seq x y z
N MET A 1 8.88 2.82 -36.84
CA MET A 1 8.12 1.56 -36.65
C MET A 1 7.23 1.71 -35.43
N PHE A 2 5.91 1.75 -35.60
CA PHE A 2 4.97 1.70 -34.49
C PHE A 2 4.57 0.24 -34.27
N SER A 3 5.03 -0.37 -33.17
CA SER A 3 4.52 -1.66 -32.74
C SER A 3 3.21 -1.42 -32.00
N ILE A 4 2.08 -1.74 -32.62
CA ILE A 4 0.82 -1.87 -31.91
C ILE A 4 0.87 -3.23 -31.20
N ALA A 5 1.51 -3.26 -30.04
CA ALA A 5 1.41 -4.41 -29.15
C ALA A 5 0.00 -4.45 -28.57
N THR A 6 -0.90 -5.21 -29.18
CA THR A 6 -2.17 -5.58 -28.55
C THR A 6 -1.84 -6.48 -27.36
N ALA A 7 -1.93 -5.94 -26.15
CA ALA A 7 -1.79 -6.73 -24.94
C ALA A 7 -2.80 -7.89 -24.98
N GLN A 8 -2.31 -9.12 -24.82
CA GLN A 8 -3.16 -10.32 -24.90
C GLN A 8 -4.02 -10.39 -23.64
N LYS A 9 -5.35 -10.38 -23.81
CA LYS A 9 -6.29 -10.57 -22.70
C LYS A 9 -6.18 -11.98 -22.14
N ILE A 10 -6.06 -12.07 -20.81
CA ILE A 10 -6.04 -13.30 -20.03
C ILE A 10 -7.44 -13.60 -19.49
N ALA A 11 -8.07 -12.60 -18.85
CA ALA A 11 -9.40 -12.74 -18.27
C ALA A 11 -10.14 -11.40 -18.19
N THR A 12 -11.46 -11.48 -18.08
CA THR A 12 -12.33 -10.34 -17.76
C THR A 12 -12.92 -10.55 -16.37
N LEU A 13 -12.80 -9.54 -15.51
CA LEU A 13 -13.33 -9.52 -14.16
C LEU A 13 -14.47 -8.50 -14.12
N GLU A 14 -15.69 -8.99 -13.90
CA GLU A 14 -16.88 -8.14 -13.80
C GLU A 14 -17.26 -7.92 -12.34
N VAL A 15 -17.44 -6.66 -11.96
CA VAL A 15 -17.80 -6.28 -10.60
C VAL A 15 -19.13 -5.53 -10.65
N VAL A 16 -20.14 -6.10 -10.00
CA VAL A 16 -21.45 -5.46 -9.86
C VAL A 16 -21.54 -4.85 -8.47
N GLN A 17 -21.68 -3.52 -8.41
CA GLN A 17 -21.85 -2.82 -7.14
C GLN A 17 -23.32 -2.84 -6.71
N LYS A 18 -23.58 -3.16 -5.43
CA LYS A 18 -24.87 -2.92 -4.79
C LYS A 18 -24.94 -1.46 -4.31
N LYS A 19 -26.13 -0.84 -4.38
CA LYS A 19 -26.33 0.60 -4.14
C LYS A 19 -25.79 1.10 -2.79
N ASP A 20 -25.71 0.25 -1.78
CA ASP A 20 -25.37 0.66 -0.41
C ASP A 20 -23.88 0.93 -0.15
N ASN A 21 -22.98 0.58 -1.08
CA ASN A 21 -21.51 0.68 -0.91
C ASN A 21 -20.84 1.75 -1.80
N GLN A 22 -21.55 2.81 -2.17
CA GLN A 22 -21.08 3.78 -3.16
C GLN A 22 -20.25 4.94 -2.59
N ALA A 23 -20.13 5.06 -1.27
CA ALA A 23 -19.49 6.21 -0.63
C ALA A 23 -17.97 6.04 -0.41
N LEU A 24 -17.45 4.80 -0.41
CA LEU A 24 -16.06 4.51 -0.07
C LEU A 24 -15.40 3.62 -1.13
N ASP A 25 -14.10 3.83 -1.33
CA ASP A 25 -13.26 2.94 -2.13
C ASP A 25 -13.29 1.51 -1.54
N VAL A 26 -13.46 0.51 -2.40
CA VAL A 26 -13.66 -0.89 -1.96
C VAL A 26 -12.46 -1.75 -2.39
N PRO A 27 -11.79 -2.45 -1.45
CA PRO A 27 -10.79 -3.44 -1.83
C PRO A 27 -11.48 -4.65 -2.48
N LEU A 28 -10.96 -5.05 -3.62
CA LEU A 28 -11.37 -6.24 -4.35
C LEU A 28 -10.23 -7.23 -4.40
N SER A 29 -10.58 -8.50 -4.55
CA SER A 29 -9.60 -9.58 -4.65
C SER A 29 -10.06 -10.69 -5.59
N VAL A 30 -9.10 -11.33 -6.26
CA VAL A 30 -9.35 -12.56 -7.01
C VAL A 30 -8.19 -13.53 -6.82
N GLN A 31 -8.51 -14.83 -6.80
CA GLN A 31 -7.51 -15.89 -6.75
C GLN A 31 -6.85 -16.02 -8.14
N LEU A 32 -5.62 -15.53 -8.26
CA LEU A 32 -4.91 -15.39 -9.53
C LEU A 32 -4.55 -16.75 -10.13
N ASP A 33 -4.21 -17.74 -9.31
CA ASP A 33 -3.83 -19.09 -9.79
C ASP A 33 -5.00 -19.87 -10.42
N LYS A 34 -6.25 -19.43 -10.19
CA LYS A 34 -7.42 -19.96 -10.93
C LYS A 34 -7.57 -19.33 -12.32
N ILE A 35 -6.82 -18.27 -12.61
CA ILE A 35 -6.91 -17.50 -13.86
C ILE A 35 -5.67 -17.71 -14.72
N THR A 36 -4.47 -17.65 -14.14
CA THR A 36 -3.21 -17.76 -14.87
C THR A 36 -2.06 -18.16 -13.97
N PHE A 37 -1.05 -18.79 -14.57
CA PHE A 37 0.25 -19.09 -13.95
C PHE A 37 1.37 -18.19 -14.45
N LEU A 38 1.07 -17.14 -15.23
CA LEU A 38 2.08 -16.19 -15.68
C LEU A 38 2.74 -15.48 -14.49
N PRO A 39 4.05 -15.17 -14.55
CA PRO A 39 4.73 -14.41 -13.50
C PRO A 39 4.08 -13.04 -13.26
N ASP A 40 4.12 -12.58 -12.01
CA ASP A 40 3.53 -11.30 -11.57
C ASP A 40 4.08 -10.09 -12.36
N SER A 41 5.31 -10.19 -12.86
CA SER A 41 5.97 -9.18 -13.70
C SER A 41 5.48 -9.13 -15.15
N GLN A 42 4.66 -10.10 -15.55
CA GLN A 42 4.14 -10.26 -16.92
C GLN A 42 2.63 -10.05 -17.02
N ILE A 43 1.99 -9.60 -15.95
CA ILE A 43 0.56 -9.29 -15.97
C ILE A 43 0.32 -7.80 -15.69
N ARG A 44 -0.79 -7.30 -16.24
CA ARG A 44 -1.29 -5.95 -16.01
C ARG A 44 -2.80 -6.00 -15.82
N LEU A 45 -3.32 -5.21 -14.88
CA LEU A 45 -4.74 -4.98 -14.71
C LEU A 45 -5.13 -3.66 -15.37
N VAL A 46 -6.20 -3.66 -16.15
CA VAL A 46 -6.80 -2.44 -16.69
C VAL A 46 -8.29 -2.39 -16.37
N GLU A 47 -8.81 -1.20 -16.18
CA GLU A 47 -10.25 -0.94 -16.16
C GLU A 47 -10.70 -0.47 -17.54
N ILE A 48 -11.83 -1.01 -18.01
CA ILE A 48 -12.48 -0.58 -19.25
C ILE A 48 -13.56 0.45 -18.91
N LYS A 49 -13.34 1.70 -19.31
CA LYS A 49 -14.27 2.81 -19.04
C LYS A 49 -14.41 3.70 -20.27
N ASN A 50 -15.63 3.86 -20.79
CA ASN A 50 -15.93 4.67 -21.98
C ASN A 50 -14.99 4.33 -23.17
N ASN A 51 -14.84 3.03 -23.47
CA ASN A 51 -13.91 2.48 -24.47
C ASN A 51 -12.42 2.82 -24.25
N LYS A 52 -12.04 3.39 -23.10
CA LYS A 52 -10.65 3.60 -22.71
C LYS A 52 -10.18 2.47 -21.79
N ARG A 53 -8.91 2.09 -21.94
CA ARG A 53 -8.21 1.14 -21.06
C ARG A 53 -7.39 1.95 -20.07
N ILE A 54 -7.78 1.95 -18.81
CA ILE A 54 -7.13 2.71 -17.74
C ILE A 54 -6.31 1.73 -16.90
N PRO A 55 -4.97 1.82 -16.86
CA PRO A 55 -4.16 0.95 -16.01
C PRO A 55 -4.54 1.06 -14.53
N VAL A 56 -4.62 -0.07 -13.85
CA VAL A 56 -5.00 -0.16 -12.43
C VAL A 56 -3.84 -0.71 -11.62
N ALA A 57 -3.51 -0.02 -10.53
CA ALA A 57 -2.56 -0.49 -9.54
C ALA A 57 -3.12 -1.70 -8.81
N TYR A 58 -2.29 -2.71 -8.56
CA TYR A 58 -2.67 -3.89 -7.80
C TYR A 58 -1.51 -4.36 -6.91
N GLN A 59 -1.82 -5.22 -5.95
CA GLN A 59 -0.86 -5.94 -5.12
C GLN A 59 -1.14 -7.44 -5.22
N ILE A 60 -0.11 -8.26 -5.09
CA ILE A 60 -0.26 -9.72 -5.03
C ILE A 60 0.27 -10.19 -3.68
N GLU A 61 -0.59 -10.86 -2.93
CA GLU A 61 -0.15 -11.67 -1.80
C GLU A 61 0.25 -13.05 -2.32
N ASN A 62 1.50 -13.46 -2.03
CA ASN A 62 2.03 -14.77 -2.42
C ASN A 62 2.41 -15.56 -1.16
N LYS A 63 1.44 -16.29 -0.62
CA LYS A 63 1.64 -17.22 0.50
C LYS A 63 1.52 -18.66 0.00
N SER A 64 0.33 -19.24 0.10
CA SER A 64 0.01 -20.58 -0.45
C SER A 64 -0.59 -20.52 -1.85
N GLN A 65 -1.28 -19.43 -2.15
CA GLN A 65 -1.92 -19.12 -3.43
C GLN A 65 -1.70 -17.64 -3.71
N ARG A 66 -1.64 -17.27 -4.99
CA ARG A 66 -1.57 -15.87 -5.38
C ARG A 66 -2.96 -15.25 -5.35
N ILE A 67 -3.13 -14.24 -4.50
CA ILE A 67 -4.34 -13.41 -4.47
C ILE A 67 -3.98 -12.03 -4.96
N LEU A 68 -4.63 -11.60 -6.04
CA LEU A 68 -4.49 -10.27 -6.62
C LEU A 68 -5.52 -9.34 -5.97
N TYR A 69 -5.05 -8.26 -5.37
CA TYR A 69 -5.84 -7.21 -4.74
C TYR A 69 -5.76 -5.91 -5.52
N TRP A 70 -6.89 -5.22 -5.67
CA TRP A 70 -6.93 -3.86 -6.22
C TRP A 70 -8.03 -3.05 -5.57
N ILE A 71 -7.97 -1.73 -5.71
CA ILE A 71 -8.97 -0.82 -5.15
C ILE A 71 -9.96 -0.42 -6.24
N LEU A 72 -11.24 -0.71 -6.00
CA LEU A 72 -12.35 -0.15 -6.75
C LEU A 72 -12.57 1.29 -6.29
N LYS A 73 -11.98 2.24 -7.04
CA LYS A 73 -12.21 3.66 -6.79
C LYS A 73 -13.65 4.04 -7.13
N GLN A 74 -14.29 4.76 -6.22
CA GLN A 74 -15.59 5.36 -6.48
C GLN A 74 -15.43 6.59 -7.38
N ASP A 75 -16.40 6.81 -8.25
CA ASP A 75 -16.48 7.99 -9.10
C ASP A 75 -17.92 8.48 -9.11
N LYS A 76 -18.15 9.79 -9.31
CA LYS A 76 -19.48 10.41 -9.30
C LYS A 76 -20.44 9.78 -10.31
N ASN A 77 -19.93 9.15 -11.37
CA ASN A 77 -20.67 8.43 -12.40
C ASN A 77 -20.50 6.91 -12.26
N ILE A 78 -21.00 6.33 -11.17
CA ILE A 78 -20.93 4.89 -10.91
C ILE A 78 -21.78 4.14 -11.93
N ALA A 79 -21.13 3.49 -12.89
CA ALA A 79 -21.75 2.39 -13.60
C ALA A 79 -21.97 1.24 -12.61
N SER A 80 -23.19 0.70 -12.55
CA SER A 80 -23.54 -0.44 -11.69
C SER A 80 -22.66 -1.67 -11.96
N LYS A 81 -22.12 -1.76 -13.17
CA LYS A 81 -21.18 -2.78 -13.62
C LYS A 81 -19.84 -2.13 -13.98
N ARG A 82 -18.77 -2.62 -13.38
CA ARG A 82 -17.38 -2.23 -13.66
C ARG A 82 -16.66 -3.42 -14.28
N ILE A 83 -15.92 -3.18 -15.36
CA ILE A 83 -15.22 -4.23 -16.11
C ILE A 83 -13.72 -3.99 -16.00
N PHE A 84 -13.01 -5.02 -15.54
CA PHE A 84 -11.56 -5.05 -15.53
C PHE A 84 -11.06 -6.16 -16.44
N GLU A 85 -9.92 -5.97 -17.07
CA GLU A 85 -9.26 -6.99 -17.86
C GLU A 85 -7.86 -7.24 -17.31
N LEU A 86 -7.57 -8.50 -17.04
CA LEU A 86 -6.22 -8.98 -16.77
C LEU A 86 -5.58 -9.30 -18.12
N GLU A 87 -4.39 -8.78 -18.36
CA GLU A 87 -3.70 -8.88 -19.65
C GLU A 87 -2.24 -9.28 -19.45
N LYS A 88 -1.65 -9.88 -20.48
CA LYS A 88 -0.20 -10.02 -20.56
C LYS A 88 0.44 -8.66 -20.84
N GLY A 89 1.32 -8.22 -19.95
CA GLY A 89 2.00 -6.95 -20.06
C GLY A 89 2.79 -6.60 -18.81
N ALA A 90 3.63 -5.57 -18.88
CA ALA A 90 4.31 -5.08 -17.69
C ALA A 90 3.30 -4.45 -16.71
N PRO A 91 3.44 -4.70 -15.39
CA PRO A 91 2.62 -4.05 -14.39
C PRO A 91 2.75 -2.53 -14.45
N LEU A 92 1.72 -1.83 -13.99
CA LEU A 92 1.79 -0.39 -13.80
C LEU A 92 2.89 -0.08 -12.78
N LYS A 93 3.93 0.65 -13.20
CA LYS A 93 4.95 1.16 -12.29
C LYS A 93 4.32 2.26 -11.43
N ILE A 94 4.15 1.98 -10.14
CA ILE A 94 3.77 2.97 -9.14
C ILE A 94 5.06 3.56 -8.59
N ASN A 95 5.11 4.88 -8.42
CA ASN A 95 6.23 5.50 -7.72
C ASN A 95 6.13 5.16 -6.23
N ASP A 96 7.21 4.65 -5.64
CA ASP A 96 7.25 4.39 -4.21
C ASP A 96 7.21 5.71 -3.44
N HIS A 97 6.07 5.95 -2.79
CA HIS A 97 5.87 7.12 -1.93
C HIS A 97 6.38 6.88 -0.51
N ILE A 98 6.51 5.61 -0.11
CA ILE A 98 7.01 5.20 1.21
C ILE A 98 8.50 4.85 1.09
N LYS A 99 9.32 5.43 1.97
CA LYS A 99 10.75 5.12 2.06
C LYS A 99 11.13 4.86 3.50
N THR A 100 12.20 4.10 3.70
CA THR A 100 12.81 3.87 5.00
C THR A 100 14.19 4.52 5.07
N VAL A 101 14.51 5.10 6.23
CA VAL A 101 15.82 5.67 6.54
C VAL A 101 16.29 5.08 7.87
N THR A 102 17.44 4.42 7.88
CA THR A 102 18.06 3.96 9.12
C THR A 102 19.02 5.03 9.62
N LYS A 103 18.78 5.54 10.84
CA LYS A 103 19.60 6.58 11.45
C LYS A 103 19.59 6.42 12.97
N ASP A 104 20.76 6.57 13.60
CA ASP A 104 20.93 6.63 15.06
C ASP A 104 20.30 5.47 15.85
N GLY A 105 20.29 4.27 15.26
CA GLY A 105 19.69 3.09 15.90
C GLY A 105 18.16 3.02 15.81
N ALA A 106 17.58 3.78 14.88
CA ALA A 106 16.17 3.76 14.56
C ALA A 106 15.92 3.60 13.05
N LEU A 107 14.77 3.02 12.72
CA LEU A 107 14.23 2.93 11.37
C LEU A 107 13.10 3.95 11.24
N ILE A 108 13.25 4.93 10.36
CA ILE A 108 12.28 6.00 10.11
C ILE A 108 11.55 5.68 8.81
N LEU A 109 10.23 5.50 8.89
CA LEU A 109 9.35 5.41 7.74
C LEU A 109 8.91 6.81 7.34
N THR A 110 9.02 7.12 6.05
CA THR A 110 8.67 8.43 5.48
C THR A 110 7.70 8.27 4.33
N ALA A 111 6.79 9.23 4.16
CA ALA A 111 5.92 9.37 3.01
C ALA A 111 6.08 10.77 2.41
N ASN A 112 6.35 10.88 1.11
CA ASN A 112 6.56 12.18 0.44
C ASN A 112 7.52 13.10 1.22
N ASN A 113 8.62 12.52 1.69
CA ASN A 113 9.67 13.19 2.48
C ASN A 113 9.23 13.71 3.86
N LYS A 114 8.06 13.29 4.37
CA LYS A 114 7.63 13.54 5.75
C LYS A 114 7.75 12.27 6.58
N ASN A 115 8.22 12.39 7.82
CA ASN A 115 8.24 11.27 8.75
C ASN A 115 6.81 10.83 9.07
N LEU A 116 6.61 9.51 9.19
CA LEU A 116 5.36 8.90 9.64
C LEU A 116 5.53 8.18 10.97
N LEU A 117 6.60 7.39 11.07
CA LEU A 117 6.84 6.48 12.17
C LEU A 117 8.33 6.26 12.37
N GLN A 118 8.78 6.21 13.62
CA GLN A 118 10.14 5.83 13.96
C GLN A 118 10.12 4.61 14.88
N TYR A 119 10.77 3.53 14.44
CA TYR A 119 10.99 2.32 15.23
C TYR A 119 12.41 2.33 15.80
N ASN A 120 12.53 2.41 17.11
CA ASN A 120 13.81 2.46 17.81
C ASN A 120 14.24 1.05 18.18
N PHE A 121 15.18 0.49 17.43
CA PHE A 121 15.64 -0.88 17.63
C PHE A 121 16.87 -0.97 18.54
N LYS A 122 17.70 0.08 18.62
CA LYS A 122 18.78 0.14 19.61
C LYS A 122 18.23 0.53 21.00
N THR A 123 18.91 0.07 22.04
CA THR A 123 18.62 0.47 23.42
C THR A 123 18.87 1.96 23.60
N MET A 124 17.83 2.68 24.01
CA MET A 124 17.91 4.04 24.49
C MET A 124 17.94 4.06 26.01
N TYR A 125 18.88 4.82 26.56
CA TYR A 125 18.95 5.14 27.97
C TYR A 125 18.03 6.32 28.31
N PRO A 126 17.47 6.36 29.53
CA PRO A 126 16.68 7.50 29.97
C PRO A 126 17.58 8.74 30.19
N PRO A 127 16.99 9.94 30.35
CA PRO A 127 17.75 11.16 30.63
C PRO A 127 18.66 11.02 31.86
N LYS A 128 19.74 11.82 31.90
CA LYS A 128 20.66 11.84 33.04
C LYS A 128 19.90 12.11 34.35
N GLY A 129 20.15 11.29 35.36
CA GLY A 129 19.49 11.40 36.68
C GLY A 129 18.26 10.50 36.84
N VAL A 130 17.79 9.86 35.76
CA VAL A 130 16.75 8.83 35.81
C VAL A 130 17.40 7.45 35.91
N ASP A 131 16.80 6.56 36.71
CA ASP A 131 17.29 5.18 36.88
C ASP A 131 17.43 4.46 35.53
N THR A 132 18.59 3.84 35.31
CA THR A 132 18.88 3.05 34.11
C THR A 132 17.95 1.85 33.89
N ALA A 133 17.21 1.42 34.92
CA ALA A 133 16.13 0.44 34.80
C ALA A 133 15.07 0.84 33.76
N PHE A 134 14.89 2.15 33.51
CA PHE A 134 13.95 2.68 32.50
C PHE A 134 14.50 2.72 31.07
N LYS A 135 15.65 2.09 30.79
CA LYS A 135 16.15 1.93 29.41
C LYS A 135 15.22 1.04 28.59
N ARG A 136 15.10 1.30 27.29
CA ARG A 136 14.16 0.59 26.40
C ARG A 136 14.68 0.42 24.99
N SER A 137 14.17 -0.58 24.29
CA SER A 137 14.40 -0.86 22.87
C SER A 137 13.14 -1.49 22.28
N GLY A 138 13.05 -1.55 20.95
CA GLY A 138 11.95 -2.21 20.26
C GLY A 138 10.62 -1.46 20.37
N PHE A 139 10.66 -0.13 20.38
CA PHE A 139 9.46 0.71 20.55
C PHE A 139 9.27 1.71 19.42
N ILE A 140 8.02 2.08 19.16
CA ILE A 140 7.63 3.03 18.11
C ILE A 140 7.43 4.42 18.73
N HIS A 141 8.41 5.31 18.56
CA HIS A 141 8.26 6.73 18.90
C HIS A 141 9.29 7.60 18.14
N PRO A 142 8.93 8.83 17.74
CA PRO A 142 7.56 9.33 17.73
C PRO A 142 6.74 8.77 16.56
N LEU A 143 5.42 8.95 16.64
CA LEU A 143 4.52 8.92 15.50
C LEU A 143 4.28 10.36 15.03
N TRP A 144 4.09 10.55 13.72
CA TRP A 144 3.78 11.85 13.13
C TRP A 144 2.43 11.82 12.41
N THR A 145 1.72 12.95 12.40
CA THR A 145 0.58 13.15 11.51
C THR A 145 1.05 13.13 10.05
N PRO A 146 0.14 12.93 9.06
CA PRO A 146 0.48 13.10 7.64
C PRO A 146 1.03 14.50 7.30
N ASN A 147 0.73 15.51 8.13
CA ASN A 147 1.25 16.86 7.97
C ASN A 147 2.63 17.08 8.61
N GLY A 148 3.13 16.12 9.40
CA GLY A 148 4.46 16.13 10.00
C GLY A 148 4.51 16.56 11.47
N GLN A 149 3.36 16.69 12.15
CA GLN A 149 3.33 17.03 13.58
C GLN A 149 3.56 15.78 14.43
N SER A 150 4.44 15.86 15.44
CA SER A 150 4.68 14.75 16.37
C SER A 150 3.47 14.51 17.26
N LEU A 151 2.95 13.28 17.26
CA LEU A 151 1.80 12.84 18.06
C LEU A 151 2.21 12.22 19.39
N THR A 152 3.40 11.62 19.46
CA THR A 152 3.89 10.96 20.66
C THR A 152 5.25 11.49 21.08
N ARG A 153 5.54 11.46 22.39
CA ARG A 153 6.81 11.89 22.98
C ARG A 153 7.58 10.67 23.48
N ILE A 154 8.91 10.68 23.32
CA ILE A 154 9.76 9.60 23.82
C ILE A 154 9.83 9.70 25.35
N ASN A 155 10.24 10.84 25.92
CA ASN A 155 10.46 11.01 27.37
C ASN A 155 9.46 12.02 27.95
N ALA A 156 8.23 11.61 28.24
CA ALA A 156 7.31 12.45 28.99
C ALA A 156 7.73 12.46 30.49
N PRO A 157 7.79 13.61 31.17
CA PRO A 157 8.32 13.71 32.54
C PRO A 157 7.61 12.84 33.58
N ASP A 158 6.34 12.53 33.35
CA ASP A 158 5.43 11.76 34.20
C ASP A 158 5.54 10.22 34.04
N HIS A 159 6.50 9.74 33.25
CA HIS A 159 6.70 8.31 32.99
C HIS A 159 7.83 7.68 33.82
N TYR A 160 8.44 8.43 34.73
CA TYR A 160 9.47 7.94 35.65
C TYR A 160 8.91 8.05 37.07
N ASN A 161 8.53 6.91 37.66
CA ASN A 161 7.96 6.82 39.02
C ASN A 161 8.89 6.03 39.93
#